data_AF-A0A940NI51-F1
#
_entry.id   AF-A0A940NI51-F1
#
_cell.length_a   1.000
_cell.length_b   1.000
_cell.length_c   1.000
_cell.angle_alpha   90.00
_cell.angle_beta   90.00
_cell.angle_gamma   90.00
#
_symmetry.space_group_name_H-M   'P 1'
#
loop_
_entity.id
_entity.type
_entity.pdbx_description
1 polymer ?
#
loop_
_entity_poly.entity_id
_entity_poly.type
_entity_poly.pdbx_seq_one_letter_code
_entity_poly.pdbx_strand_id
1 'polypeptide(L)'
;MRSKHHYIFNLLNTLILSGALMWCANLLSDSIRHKEKSNDLLSQKELLNYLSISEKELNNIIEDDKYEKAKLIGNGSWETYRFLPYAEVGDQKIFIKSEIKKWLQFQSVKEPK
;
A
#
# COMPACT_ATOMS: atom_id res chain seq x y z
N MET A 1 64.07 -1.55 5.00
CA MET A 1 63.03 -2.53 5.41
C MET A 1 61.69 -1.88 5.82
N ARG A 2 61.32 -0.69 5.30
CA ARG A 2 60.16 0.11 5.77
C ARG A 2 58.96 0.11 4.79
N SER A 3 59.15 -0.38 3.56
CA SER A 3 58.15 -0.35 2.48
C SER A 3 57.08 -1.45 2.60
N LYS A 4 57.43 -2.65 3.07
CA LYS A 4 56.49 -3.80 3.16
C LYS A 4 55.31 -3.55 4.10
N HIS A 5 55.51 -2.77 5.16
CA HIS A 5 54.44 -2.44 6.12
C HIS A 5 53.37 -1.51 5.54
N HIS A 6 53.73 -0.61 4.60
CA HIS A 6 52.76 0.25 3.92
C HIS A 6 51.86 -0.51 2.94
N TYR A 7 52.40 -1.51 2.23
CA TYR A 7 51.62 -2.34 1.32
C TYR A 7 50.59 -3.21 2.04
N ILE A 8 50.97 -3.79 3.20
CA ILE A 8 50.08 -4.63 4.01
C ILE A 8 48.93 -3.79 4.59
N PHE A 9 49.22 -2.56 5.04
CA PHE A 9 48.19 -1.64 5.56
C PHE A 9 47.19 -1.22 4.47
N ASN A 10 47.68 -0.94 3.25
CA ASN A 10 46.82 -0.61 2.11
C ASN A 10 45.94 -1.79 1.67
N LEU A 11 46.49 -3.01 1.66
CA LEU A 11 45.73 -4.23 1.36
C LEU A 11 44.60 -4.47 2.36
N LEU A 12 44.86 -4.27 3.65
CA LEU A 12 43.83 -4.43 4.70
C LEU A 12 42.68 -3.43 4.51
N ASN A 13 42.99 -2.16 4.21
CA ASN A 13 41.98 -1.13 3.97
C ASN A 13 41.11 -1.42 2.75
N THR A 14 41.70 -1.95 1.67
CA THR A 14 40.94 -2.33 0.47
C THR A 14 39.97 -3.49 0.72
N LEU A 15 40.36 -4.46 1.54
CA LEU A 15 39.51 -5.59 1.94
C LEU A 15 38.33 -5.13 2.80
N ILE A 16 38.58 -4.29 3.80
CA ILE A 16 37.52 -3.74 4.68
C ILE A 16 36.54 -2.89 3.86
N LEU A 17 37.03 -2.04 2.96
CA LEU A 17 36.18 -1.19 2.12
C LEU A 17 35.30 -2.02 1.17
N SER A 18 35.83 -3.10 0.59
CA SER A 18 35.07 -3.99 -0.29
C SER A 18 33.95 -4.73 0.45
N GLY A 19 34.20 -5.17 1.69
CA GLY A 19 33.19 -5.80 2.53
C GLY A 19 32.08 -4.83 2.93
N ALA A 20 32.44 -3.59 3.28
CA ALA A 20 31.48 -2.53 3.56
C ALA A 20 30.62 -2.20 2.33
N LEU A 21 31.23 -2.12 1.14
CA LEU A 21 30.52 -1.89 -0.12
C LEU A 21 29.54 -3.02 -0.45
N MET A 22 29.93 -4.29 -0.27
CA MET A 22 29.02 -5.43 -0.46
C MET A 22 27.85 -5.42 0.53
N TRP A 23 28.09 -5.05 1.80
CA TRP A 23 27.02 -4.96 2.78
C TRP A 23 26.06 -3.80 2.50
N CYS A 24 26.59 -2.63 2.10
CA CYS A 24 25.79 -1.50 1.65
C CYS A 24 24.96 -1.82 0.40
N ALA A 25 25.53 -2.54 -0.57
CA ALA A 25 24.81 -2.94 -1.78
C ALA A 25 23.64 -3.88 -1.45
N ASN A 26 23.82 -4.81 -0.50
CA ASN A 26 22.75 -5.72 -0.07
C ASN A 26 21.62 -4.97 0.66
N LEU A 27 21.99 -4.05 1.56
CA LEU A 27 21.03 -3.19 2.26
C LEU A 27 20.23 -2.28 1.31
N LEU A 28 20.91 -1.69 0.32
CA LEU A 28 20.27 -0.88 -0.72
C LEU A 28 19.32 -1.72 -1.58
N SER A 29 19.74 -2.92 -1.98
CA SER A 29 18.90 -3.85 -2.75
C SER A 29 17.61 -4.20 -2.02
N ASP A 30 17.67 -4.51 -0.73
CA ASP A 30 16.47 -4.81 0.07
C ASP A 30 15.51 -3.61 0.16
N SER A 31 16.04 -2.40 0.29
CA SER A 31 15.23 -1.17 0.33
C SER A 31 14.54 -0.87 -1.02
N ILE A 32 15.22 -1.09 -2.14
CA ILE A 32 14.69 -0.83 -3.48
C ILE A 32 13.62 -1.88 -3.82
N ARG A 33 13.86 -3.14 -3.44
CA ARG A 33 12.93 -4.26 -3.63
C ARG A 33 11.63 -4.08 -2.84
N HIS A 34 11.68 -3.37 -1.71
CA HIS A 34 10.48 -2.97 -0.95
C HIS A 34 9.69 -1.81 -1.56
N LYS A 35 10.33 -0.96 -2.40
CA LYS A 35 9.69 0.22 -3.02
C LYS A 35 8.99 -0.09 -4.34
N GLU A 36 9.34 -1.18 -5.03
CA GLU A 36 8.75 -1.55 -6.32
C GLU A 36 7.42 -2.33 -6.25
N LYS A 37 6.93 -2.66 -5.06
CA LYS A 37 5.68 -3.44 -4.91
C LYS A 37 4.61 -2.70 -4.13
N SER A 38 4.09 -1.62 -4.71
CA SER A 38 2.77 -1.11 -4.31
C SER A 38 2.01 -0.59 -5.53
N ASN A 39 1.47 -1.50 -6.33
CA ASN A 39 0.20 -1.25 -7.01
C ASN A 39 -0.87 -1.14 -5.91
N ASP A 40 -0.84 -0.02 -5.20
CA ASP A 40 -1.81 0.32 -4.16
C ASP A 40 -3.12 0.81 -4.78
N LEU A 41 -3.15 1.00 -6.09
CA LEU A 41 -4.35 1.29 -6.86
C LEU A 41 -4.91 0.01 -7.45
N LEU A 42 -6.21 -0.19 -7.26
CA LEU A 42 -7.00 -1.27 -7.82
C LEU A 42 -8.00 -0.64 -8.79
N SER A 43 -8.08 -1.20 -9.99
CA SER A 43 -9.23 -1.04 -10.87
C SER A 43 -10.45 -1.74 -10.28
N GLN A 44 -11.64 -1.46 -10.82
CA GLN A 44 -12.86 -2.17 -10.43
C GLN A 44 -12.73 -3.69 -10.53
N LYS A 45 -12.12 -4.21 -11.61
CA LYS A 45 -11.90 -5.66 -11.78
C LYS A 45 -10.98 -6.24 -10.72
N GLU A 46 -9.92 -5.52 -10.37
CA GLU A 46 -8.99 -5.95 -9.32
C GLU A 46 -9.63 -5.88 -7.93
N LEU A 47 -10.50 -4.90 -7.70
CA LEU A 47 -11.27 -4.82 -6.45
C LEU A 47 -12.24 -5.99 -6.31
N LEU A 48 -12.98 -6.35 -7.36
CA LEU A 48 -13.91 -7.49 -7.35
C LEU A 48 -13.17 -8.78 -6.96
N ASN A 49 -12.01 -9.01 -7.58
CA ASN A 49 -11.16 -10.14 -7.24
C ASN A 49 -10.62 -10.04 -5.80
N TYR A 50 -10.22 -8.86 -5.35
CA TYR A 50 -9.69 -8.63 -4.01
C TYR A 50 -10.73 -8.87 -2.92
N LEU A 51 -11.98 -8.46 -3.14
CA LEU A 51 -13.09 -8.65 -2.22
C LEU A 51 -13.78 -10.02 -2.37
N SER A 52 -13.48 -10.75 -3.46
CA SER A 52 -14.16 -12.01 -3.81
C SER A 52 -15.67 -11.86 -3.95
N ILE A 53 -16.12 -10.73 -4.52
CA ILE A 53 -17.54 -10.43 -4.76
C ILE A 53 -17.82 -10.26 -6.25
N SER A 54 -19.08 -10.40 -6.62
CA SER A 54 -19.57 -10.15 -7.98
C SER A 54 -19.69 -8.65 -8.28
N GLU A 55 -19.68 -8.31 -9.57
CA GLU A 55 -19.91 -6.93 -10.03
C GLU A 55 -21.26 -6.38 -9.56
N LYS A 56 -22.28 -7.23 -9.51
CA LYS A 56 -23.60 -6.89 -9.00
C LYS A 56 -23.55 -6.48 -7.53
N GLU A 57 -22.85 -7.24 -6.69
CA GLU A 57 -22.70 -6.91 -5.26
C GLU A 57 -21.93 -5.61 -5.07
N LEU A 58 -20.86 -5.38 -5.83
CA LEU A 58 -20.13 -4.12 -5.77
C LEU A 58 -21.01 -2.92 -6.19
N ASN A 59 -21.81 -3.07 -7.24
CA ASN A 59 -22.73 -2.02 -7.69
C ASN A 59 -23.80 -1.74 -6.63
N ASN A 60 -24.36 -2.77 -6.01
CA ASN A 60 -25.31 -2.61 -4.91
C ASN A 60 -24.69 -1.81 -3.75
N ILE A 61 -23.46 -2.14 -3.32
CA ILE A 61 -22.74 -1.40 -2.27
C ILE A 61 -22.61 0.09 -2.64
N ILE A 62 -22.22 0.38 -3.90
CA ILE A 62 -22.05 1.75 -4.37
C ILE A 62 -23.38 2.50 -4.44
N GLU A 63 -24.46 1.85 -4.86
CA GLU A 63 -25.81 2.43 -4.92
C GLU A 63 -26.37 2.73 -3.54
N ASP A 64 -26.24 1.78 -2.61
CA ASP A 64 -26.65 1.94 -1.21
C ASP A 64 -25.87 3.09 -0.56
N ASP A 65 -24.55 3.16 -0.76
CA ASP A 65 -23.72 4.26 -0.30
C ASP A 65 -24.19 5.61 -0.83
N LYS A 66 -24.56 5.70 -2.11
CA LYS A 66 -25.08 6.94 -2.70
C LYS A 66 -26.40 7.35 -2.07
N TYR A 67 -27.30 6.41 -1.87
CA TYR A 67 -28.59 6.66 -1.25
C TYR A 67 -28.46 7.11 0.21
N GLU A 68 -27.62 6.44 0.99
CA GLU A 68 -27.34 6.80 2.38
C GLU A 68 -26.60 8.14 2.49
N LYS A 69 -25.63 8.43 1.62
CA LYS A 69 -24.99 9.76 1.55
C LYS A 69 -25.99 10.87 1.29
N ALA A 70 -26.97 10.66 0.41
CA ALA A 70 -28.02 11.65 0.14
C ALA A 70 -28.91 11.92 1.36
N LYS A 71 -29.16 10.92 2.21
CA LYS A 71 -29.93 11.07 3.46
C LYS A 71 -29.17 11.79 4.56
N LEU A 72 -27.84 11.73 4.57
CA LEU A 72 -27.01 12.37 5.60
C LEU A 72 -26.82 13.86 5.39
N ILE A 73 -27.27 14.43 4.28
CA ILE A 73 -27.33 15.89 4.05
C ILE A 73 -28.33 16.50 5.05
N GLY A 74 -27.86 16.73 6.29
CA GLY A 74 -28.66 17.31 7.38
C GLY A 74 -28.31 16.80 8.79
N ASN A 75 -27.72 15.60 8.94
CA ASN A 75 -27.37 15.02 10.24
C ASN A 75 -25.85 14.84 10.35
N GLY A 76 -25.21 15.69 11.17
CA GLY A 76 -23.76 15.91 11.26
C GLY A 76 -22.89 14.77 11.82
N SER A 77 -23.23 13.51 11.60
CA SER A 77 -22.33 12.38 11.91
C SER A 77 -21.61 11.90 10.64
N TRP A 78 -20.37 12.38 10.47
CA TRP A 78 -19.48 11.95 9.39
C TRP A 78 -18.53 10.87 9.90
N GLU A 79 -18.88 9.60 9.68
CA GLU A 79 -17.96 8.49 9.89
C GLU A 79 -17.21 8.19 8.59
N THR A 80 -15.90 8.47 8.57
CA THR A 80 -15.04 8.44 7.36
C THR A 80 -15.08 7.12 6.59
N TYR A 81 -15.27 5.99 7.27
CA TYR A 81 -15.26 4.64 6.67
C TYR A 81 -16.64 3.99 6.61
N ARG A 82 -17.72 4.76 6.82
CA ARG A 82 -19.09 4.27 6.63
C ARG A 82 -19.34 3.83 5.18
N PHE A 83 -18.73 4.53 4.23
CA PHE A 83 -18.90 4.31 2.80
C PHE A 83 -17.64 3.73 2.17
N LEU A 84 -17.81 3.01 1.06
CA LEU A 84 -16.72 2.47 0.24
C LEU A 84 -15.85 3.63 -0.27
N PRO A 85 -14.53 3.64 0.02
CA PRO A 85 -13.64 4.66 -0.47
C PRO A 85 -13.25 4.38 -1.93
N TYR A 86 -13.54 5.33 -2.81
CA TYR A 86 -13.13 5.29 -4.21
C TYR A 86 -12.90 6.70 -4.74
N ALA A 87 -12.10 6.81 -5.79
CA ALA A 87 -11.90 8.04 -6.55
C ALA A 87 -12.40 7.84 -7.99
N GLU A 88 -13.04 8.85 -8.54
CA GLU A 88 -13.40 8.90 -9.96
C GLU A 88 -12.29 9.65 -10.71
N VAL A 89 -11.67 8.98 -11.67
CA VAL A 89 -10.64 9.55 -12.55
C VAL A 89 -11.14 9.39 -13.98
N GLY A 90 -11.76 10.46 -14.51
CA GLY A 90 -12.56 10.37 -15.74
C GLY A 90 -13.76 9.44 -15.53
N ASP A 91 -13.95 8.48 -16.43
CA ASP A 91 -15.05 7.50 -16.37
C ASP A 91 -14.71 6.26 -15.54
N GLN A 92 -13.53 6.22 -14.92
CA GLN A 92 -13.04 5.05 -14.19
C GLN A 92 -13.08 5.27 -12.68
N LYS A 93 -13.52 4.23 -11.95
CA LYS A 93 -13.41 4.16 -10.50
C LYS A 93 -12.11 3.47 -10.13
N ILE A 94 -11.29 4.17 -9.35
CA ILE A 94 -10.02 3.69 -8.82
C ILE A 94 -10.12 3.56 -7.31
N PHE A 95 -9.55 2.49 -6.77
CA PHE A 95 -9.64 2.14 -5.36
C PHE A 95 -8.24 2.02 -4.76
N ILE A 96 -8.02 2.66 -3.62
CA ILE A 96 -6.74 2.54 -2.92
C ILE A 96 -6.82 1.35 -1.97
N LYS A 97 -6.01 0.32 -2.20
CA LYS A 97 -6.02 -0.94 -1.46
C LYS A 97 -5.91 -0.75 0.05
N SER A 98 -5.07 0.18 0.49
CA SER A 98 -4.89 0.51 1.91
C SER A 98 -6.17 1.11 2.53
N GLU A 99 -6.89 1.95 1.80
CA GLU A 99 -8.19 2.49 2.24
C GLU A 99 -9.30 1.44 2.21
N ILE A 100 -9.34 0.56 1.20
CA ILE A 100 -10.26 -0.59 1.17
C ILE A 100 -10.04 -1.50 2.38
N LYS A 101 -8.78 -1.75 2.75
CA LYS A 101 -8.46 -2.54 3.95
C LYS A 101 -8.99 -1.90 5.23
N LYS A 102 -8.84 -0.57 5.39
CA LYS A 102 -9.38 0.16 6.55
C LYS A 102 -10.91 0.13 6.57
N TRP A 103 -11.54 0.30 5.40
CA TRP A 103 -12.98 0.16 5.25
C TRP A 103 -13.47 -1.22 5.70
N LEU A 104 -12.84 -2.31 5.24
CA LEU A 104 -13.18 -3.67 5.68
C LEU A 104 -13.07 -3.85 7.19
N GLN A 105 -12.00 -3.33 7.80
CA GLN A 105 -11.82 -3.38 9.26
C GLN A 105 -12.96 -2.65 9.98
N PHE A 106 -13.33 -1.47 9.49
CA PHE A 106 -14.43 -0.70 10.06
C PHE A 106 -15.78 -1.42 9.95
N GLN A 107 -16.08 -2.03 8.80
CA GLN A 107 -17.31 -2.83 8.63
C GLN A 107 -17.33 -4.05 9.57
N SER A 108 -16.18 -4.72 9.76
CA SER A 108 -16.10 -5.87 10.67
C SER A 108 -16.31 -5.53 12.15
N VAL A 109 -15.98 -4.31 12.57
CA VAL A 109 -16.18 -3.83 13.95
C VAL A 109 -17.63 -3.40 14.19
N LYS A 110 -18.35 -3.06 13.11
CA LYS A 110 -19.73 -2.56 13.18
C LYS A 110 -20.79 -3.64 13.30
N GLU A 111 -20.47 -4.92 13.12
CA GLU A 111 -21.40 -6.00 13.43
C GLU A 111 -21.43 -6.25 14.95
N PRO A 112 -22.51 -5.91 15.68
CA PRO A 112 -22.75 -6.55 16.96
C PRO A 112 -23.22 -7.98 16.70
N LYS A 113 -22.67 -8.93 17.46
CA LYS A 113 -23.21 -10.29 17.60
C LYS A 113 -24.70 -10.27 18.00
#